data_AF-A0A432FWK4-F1
#
_entry.id   AF-A0A432FWK4-F1
#
_cell.length_a   1.000
_cell.length_b   1.000
_cell.length_c   1.000
_cell.angle_alpha   90.00
_cell.angle_beta   90.00
_cell.angle_gamma   90.00
#
_symmetry.space_group_name_H-M   'P 1'
#
loop_
_entity.id
_entity.type
_entity.pdbx_description
1 polymer ?
#
loop_
_entity_poly.entity_id
_entity_poly.type
_entity_poly.pdbx_seq_one_letter_code
_entity_poly.pdbx_strand_id
1 'polypeptide(L)'
;MSKVKKHNESLECYACHASWVPQCYGCHVQVNYGKDKNGKPYHDTDWIASGTQRNPDGSTAESTLGVKGIQSPGKVFETRSYLRWEDPVLGINGEGRVTPLMPGCQVVYTVIDRNNKTIALNQVAYSEDERQELGQKRTPLGIDMAPVQPHSVQRKARTCESCHNNPKAMGYGIAGGVFQARYTEDIVEDLIDQKTGKPIPKPGNYKIQISRIADLDFDWSTIIKDGEQVQTVGTHWPLSRSL
;
A
#
# COMPACT_ATOMS: atom_id res chain seq x y z
N MET A 1 9.87 -33.90 -4.20
CA MET A 1 8.72 -33.15 -3.63
C MET A 1 7.67 -34.09 -3.05
N SER A 2 8.05 -35.08 -2.21
CA SER A 2 7.16 -36.16 -1.73
C SER A 2 6.82 -36.14 -0.24
N LYS A 3 7.35 -35.20 0.56
CA LYS A 3 7.22 -35.25 2.03
C LYS A 3 5.93 -34.60 2.58
N VAL A 4 5.24 -33.74 1.84
CA VAL A 4 3.99 -33.09 2.28
C VAL A 4 3.03 -32.94 1.09
N LYS A 5 2.15 -33.93 0.88
CA LYS A 5 1.18 -33.95 -0.24
C LYS A 5 0.36 -32.66 -0.31
N LYS A 6 -0.04 -32.14 0.86
CA LYS A 6 -0.85 -30.92 0.99
C LYS A 6 -0.19 -29.71 0.34
N HIS A 7 1.15 -29.58 0.40
CA HIS A 7 1.83 -28.44 -0.21
C HIS A 7 1.64 -28.44 -1.74
N ASN A 8 1.79 -29.57 -2.40
CA ASN A 8 1.60 -29.64 -3.86
C ASN A 8 0.14 -29.40 -4.28
N GLU A 9 -0.82 -29.69 -3.40
CA GLU A 9 -2.26 -29.51 -3.66
C GLU A 9 -2.73 -28.07 -3.42
N SER A 10 -2.08 -27.34 -2.50
CA SER A 10 -2.59 -26.05 -2.00
C SER A 10 -1.66 -24.87 -2.19
N LEU A 11 -0.38 -25.07 -2.50
CA LEU A 11 0.56 -23.98 -2.75
C LEU A 11 0.80 -23.82 -4.24
N GLU A 12 1.11 -22.60 -4.61
CA GLU A 12 1.85 -22.30 -5.81
C GLU A 12 3.30 -22.77 -5.70
N CYS A 13 3.88 -23.27 -6.78
CA CYS A 13 5.30 -23.64 -6.79
C CYS A 13 6.19 -22.47 -6.35
N TYR A 14 5.84 -21.25 -6.78
CA TYR A 14 6.58 -20.04 -6.46
C TYR A 14 6.34 -19.53 -5.02
N ALA A 15 5.37 -20.05 -4.28
CA ALA A 15 5.27 -19.78 -2.82
C ALA A 15 6.48 -20.36 -2.05
N CYS A 16 7.02 -21.48 -2.52
CA CYS A 16 8.23 -22.10 -1.97
C CYS A 16 9.50 -21.56 -2.61
N HIS A 17 9.47 -21.27 -3.91
CA HIS A 17 10.66 -21.05 -4.72
C HIS A 17 11.01 -19.58 -4.97
N ALA A 18 10.09 -18.63 -4.75
CA ALA A 18 10.42 -17.20 -4.78
C ALA A 18 11.33 -16.85 -3.61
N SER A 19 12.47 -16.21 -3.90
CA SER A 19 13.45 -15.83 -2.89
C SER A 19 13.17 -14.47 -2.24
N TRP A 20 12.48 -13.58 -2.95
CA TRP A 20 12.06 -12.26 -2.47
C TRP A 20 11.02 -11.66 -3.43
N VAL A 21 10.36 -10.60 -2.99
CA VAL A 21 9.47 -9.77 -3.80
C VAL A 21 9.75 -8.30 -3.50
N PRO A 22 9.57 -7.38 -4.46
CA PRO A 22 9.62 -5.95 -4.16
C PRO A 22 8.44 -5.61 -3.24
N GLN A 23 8.72 -4.96 -2.12
CA GLN A 23 7.74 -4.59 -1.11
C GLN A 23 7.74 -3.06 -0.94
N CYS A 24 6.97 -2.37 -1.79
CA CYS A 24 6.73 -0.93 -1.73
C CYS A 24 5.55 -0.62 -0.80
N TYR A 25 5.84 -0.55 0.50
CA TYR A 25 4.82 -0.29 1.52
C TYR A 25 4.46 1.19 1.61
N GLY A 26 3.16 1.45 1.73
CA GLY A 26 2.57 2.78 1.91
C GLY A 26 2.84 3.73 0.74
N CYS A 27 1.82 4.05 -0.05
CA CYS A 27 1.87 5.04 -1.10
C CYS A 27 1.11 6.29 -0.63
N HIS A 28 1.82 7.41 -0.46
CA HIS A 28 1.18 8.68 -0.14
C HIS A 28 0.97 9.49 -1.42
N VAL A 29 -0.31 9.65 -1.78
CA VAL A 29 -0.75 10.37 -2.97
C VAL A 29 -1.27 11.75 -2.57
N GLN A 30 -0.53 12.79 -2.93
CA GLN A 30 -1.00 14.16 -2.79
C GLN A 30 -1.55 14.65 -4.13
N VAL A 31 -2.84 15.02 -4.15
CA VAL A 31 -3.47 15.69 -5.28
C VAL A 31 -3.55 17.19 -4.95
N ASN A 32 -2.75 18.00 -5.64
CA ASN A 32 -2.62 19.42 -5.35
C ASN A 32 -3.16 20.28 -6.49
N TYR A 33 -4.31 20.91 -6.27
CA TYR A 33 -4.94 21.88 -7.19
C TYR A 33 -4.50 23.33 -6.97
N GLY A 34 -3.62 23.55 -5.99
CA GLY A 34 -3.13 24.85 -5.59
C GLY A 34 -2.11 25.45 -6.56
N LYS A 35 -1.28 26.32 -6.01
CA LYS A 35 -0.23 27.07 -6.72
C LYS A 35 1.13 26.79 -6.10
N ASP A 36 2.16 26.81 -6.94
CA ASP A 36 3.55 26.72 -6.52
C ASP A 36 4.01 28.01 -5.80
N LYS A 37 5.27 28.02 -5.35
CA LYS A 37 5.90 29.16 -4.65
C LYS A 37 5.91 30.48 -5.43
N ASN A 38 5.76 30.43 -6.75
CA ASN A 38 5.71 31.61 -7.63
C ASN A 38 4.26 32.00 -7.98
N GLY A 39 3.27 31.34 -7.38
CA GLY A 39 1.85 31.57 -7.66
C GLY A 39 1.34 30.89 -8.93
N LYS A 40 2.13 30.02 -9.58
CA LYS A 40 1.68 29.31 -10.78
C LYS A 40 0.82 28.10 -10.39
N PRO A 41 -0.40 27.96 -10.93
CA PRO A 41 -1.24 26.79 -10.64
C PRO A 41 -0.56 25.48 -11.04
N TYR A 42 -0.81 24.44 -10.25
CA TYR A 42 -0.42 23.08 -10.59
C TYR A 42 -1.30 22.52 -11.70
N HIS A 43 -0.65 21.83 -12.63
CA HIS A 43 -1.26 21.13 -13.75
C HIS A 43 -0.46 19.86 -14.02
N ASP A 44 -1.12 18.85 -14.56
CA ASP A 44 -0.51 17.60 -14.99
C ASP A 44 -1.25 17.01 -16.19
N THR A 45 -0.65 15.99 -16.79
CA THR A 45 -1.23 15.27 -17.93
C THR A 45 -2.51 14.58 -17.52
N ASP A 46 -3.59 14.92 -18.20
CA ASP A 46 -4.84 14.18 -18.20
C ASP A 46 -4.69 12.96 -19.10
N TRP A 47 -4.35 11.82 -18.49
CA TRP A 47 -4.13 10.57 -19.21
C TRP A 47 -5.41 10.05 -19.88
N ILE A 48 -6.60 10.40 -19.37
CA ILE A 48 -7.88 9.98 -19.97
C ILE A 48 -8.16 10.82 -21.21
N ALA A 49 -8.11 12.14 -21.11
CA ALA A 49 -8.32 13.03 -22.26
C ALA A 49 -7.25 12.79 -23.34
N SER A 50 -5.98 12.65 -22.94
CA SER A 50 -4.87 12.42 -23.86
C SER A 50 -5.00 11.08 -24.59
N GLY A 51 -5.29 9.99 -23.85
CA GLY A 51 -5.47 8.66 -24.42
C GLY A 51 -6.76 8.47 -25.23
N THR A 52 -7.75 9.35 -25.04
CA THR A 52 -9.00 9.37 -25.81
C THR A 52 -8.81 10.05 -27.17
N GLN A 53 -7.96 11.06 -27.26
CA GLN A 53 -7.66 11.72 -28.54
C GLN A 53 -6.81 10.79 -29.42
N ARG A 54 -7.29 10.50 -30.63
CA ARG A 54 -6.58 9.67 -31.61
C ARG A 54 -6.18 10.49 -32.83
N ASN A 55 -4.91 10.45 -33.17
CA ASN A 55 -4.36 11.00 -34.39
C ASN A 55 -4.64 10.05 -35.58
N PRO A 56 -4.54 10.52 -36.84
CA PRO A 56 -4.75 9.67 -38.02
C PRO A 56 -3.82 8.45 -38.12
N ASP A 57 -2.65 8.50 -37.49
CA ASP A 57 -1.68 7.40 -37.41
C ASP A 57 -1.95 6.41 -36.25
N GLY A 58 -3.04 6.61 -35.49
CA GLY A 58 -3.44 5.78 -34.35
C GLY A 58 -2.78 6.18 -33.02
N SER A 59 -1.82 7.10 -33.03
CA SER A 59 -1.19 7.62 -31.82
C SER A 59 -2.14 8.51 -31.00
N THR A 60 -1.78 8.75 -29.74
CA THR A 60 -2.52 9.59 -28.77
C THR A 60 -1.82 10.92 -28.52
N ALA A 61 -2.47 11.87 -27.84
CA ALA A 61 -1.93 13.21 -27.64
C ALA A 61 -0.58 13.24 -26.88
N GLU A 62 -0.34 12.24 -26.03
CA GLU A 62 0.88 12.06 -25.25
C GLU A 62 1.91 11.12 -25.92
N SER A 63 1.59 10.54 -27.08
CA SER A 63 2.45 9.53 -27.72
C SER A 63 3.77 10.08 -28.25
N THR A 64 3.84 11.37 -28.60
CA THR A 64 5.10 11.98 -29.07
C THR A 64 6.04 12.24 -27.89
N LEU A 65 7.24 11.64 -27.94
CA LEU A 65 8.24 11.81 -26.89
C LEU A 65 8.54 13.30 -26.65
N GLY A 66 8.47 13.72 -25.39
CA GLY A 66 8.72 15.11 -24.97
C GLY A 66 7.52 16.05 -25.10
N VAL A 67 6.42 15.61 -25.71
CA VAL A 67 5.15 16.32 -25.70
C VAL A 67 4.42 16.01 -24.39
N LYS A 68 3.96 17.06 -23.73
CA LYS A 68 3.01 16.89 -22.64
C LYS A 68 1.65 16.62 -23.26
N GLY A 69 0.98 15.55 -22.83
CA GLY A 69 -0.40 15.30 -23.23
C GLY A 69 -1.32 16.46 -22.83
N ILE A 70 -2.62 16.31 -23.10
CA ILE A 70 -3.64 17.26 -22.68
C ILE A 70 -3.49 17.53 -21.17
N GLN A 71 -3.37 18.80 -20.79
CA GLN A 71 -3.15 19.18 -19.40
C GLN A 71 -4.47 19.47 -18.70
N SER A 72 -4.61 19.02 -17.45
CA SER A 72 -5.74 19.34 -16.57
C SER A 72 -5.27 20.08 -15.31
N PRO A 73 -6.17 20.79 -14.60
CA PRO A 73 -5.85 21.37 -13.30
C PRO A 73 -5.50 20.31 -12.26
N GLY A 74 -4.52 20.62 -11.42
CA GLY A 74 -4.04 19.74 -10.37
C GLY A 74 -2.79 18.97 -10.77
N LYS A 75 -1.99 18.61 -9.77
CA LYS A 75 -0.83 17.74 -9.95
C LYS A 75 -0.81 16.66 -8.89
N VAL A 76 -0.49 15.44 -9.32
CA VAL A 76 -0.33 14.30 -8.42
C VAL A 76 1.14 14.21 -8.04
N PHE A 77 1.39 14.09 -6.74
CA PHE A 77 2.69 13.77 -6.18
C PHE A 77 2.58 12.45 -5.44
N GLU A 78 3.53 11.57 -5.68
CA GLU A 78 3.57 10.26 -5.04
C GLU A 78 4.86 10.11 -4.25
N THR A 79 4.73 9.71 -3.00
CA THR A 79 5.85 9.27 -2.17
C THR A 79 5.55 7.90 -1.57
N ARG A 80 6.58 7.24 -1.05
CA ARG A 80 6.47 5.88 -0.50
C ARG A 80 6.97 5.87 0.93
N SER A 81 6.34 5.11 1.82
CA SER A 81 6.80 4.99 3.21
C SER A 81 8.14 4.26 3.27
N TYR A 82 8.23 3.06 2.69
CA TYR A 82 9.51 2.35 2.54
C TYR A 82 9.45 1.27 1.46
N LEU A 83 10.63 0.92 0.94
CA LEU A 83 10.81 -0.10 -0.08
C LEU A 83 11.82 -1.14 0.39
N ARG A 84 11.49 -2.42 0.27
CA ARG A 84 12.37 -3.54 0.62
C ARG A 84 12.31 -4.65 -0.43
N TRP A 85 13.38 -5.43 -0.50
CA TRP A 85 13.47 -6.68 -1.28
C TRP A 85 13.69 -7.79 -0.27
N GLU A 86 12.62 -8.45 0.13
CA GLU A 86 12.62 -9.37 1.26
C GLU A 86 11.59 -10.48 1.09
N ASP A 87 11.54 -11.39 2.07
CA ASP A 87 10.58 -12.50 2.11
C ASP A 87 9.13 -11.96 2.03
N PRO A 88 8.29 -12.57 1.16
CA PRO A 88 6.91 -12.16 0.97
C PRO A 88 6.03 -12.46 2.19
N VAL A 89 4.99 -11.65 2.36
CA VAL A 89 3.75 -12.08 3.03
C VAL A 89 3.12 -13.19 2.17
N LEU A 90 2.52 -14.22 2.78
CA LEU A 90 1.77 -15.22 2.03
C LEU A 90 0.26 -14.97 2.20
N GLY A 91 -0.51 -15.31 1.17
CA GLY A 91 -1.97 -15.26 1.16
C GLY A 91 -2.54 -16.24 0.15
N ILE A 92 -3.85 -16.18 -0.06
CA ILE A 92 -4.55 -17.00 -1.04
C ILE A 92 -4.77 -16.18 -2.32
N ASN A 93 -4.43 -16.75 -3.48
CA ASN A 93 -4.68 -16.11 -4.79
C ASN A 93 -6.08 -16.42 -5.33
N GLY A 94 -6.39 -15.87 -6.51
CA GLY A 94 -7.66 -16.10 -7.19
C GLY A 94 -7.95 -17.55 -7.60
N GLU A 95 -6.96 -18.45 -7.54
CA GLU A 95 -7.13 -19.89 -7.76
C GLU A 95 -7.32 -20.67 -6.45
N GLY A 96 -7.36 -19.99 -5.31
CA GLY A 96 -7.50 -20.63 -3.99
C GLY A 96 -6.20 -21.27 -3.48
N ARG A 97 -5.04 -20.91 -4.05
CA ARG A 97 -3.72 -21.44 -3.67
C ARG A 97 -2.90 -20.42 -2.88
N VAL A 98 -2.09 -20.94 -1.97
CA VAL A 98 -1.13 -20.14 -1.20
C VAL A 98 -0.06 -19.59 -2.14
N THR A 99 0.12 -18.27 -2.09
CA THR A 99 0.96 -17.50 -3.01
C THR A 99 1.77 -16.43 -2.25
N PRO A 100 2.91 -15.96 -2.78
CA PRO A 100 3.51 -14.69 -2.37
C PRO A 100 2.58 -13.51 -2.65
N LEU A 101 2.55 -12.57 -1.71
CA LEU A 101 1.94 -11.26 -1.88
C LEU A 101 3.01 -10.17 -1.94
N MET A 102 2.78 -9.17 -2.78
CA MET A 102 3.47 -7.89 -2.74
C MET A 102 2.47 -6.77 -2.45
N PRO A 103 2.89 -5.61 -1.92
CA PRO A 103 2.02 -4.46 -1.82
C PRO A 103 1.59 -4.11 -3.24
N GLY A 104 0.29 -4.11 -3.48
CA GLY A 104 -0.29 -3.60 -4.71
C GLY A 104 -0.26 -2.07 -4.65
N CYS A 105 -1.43 -1.46 -4.52
CA CYS A 105 -1.54 -0.03 -4.25
C CYS A 105 -2.00 0.18 -2.80
N GLN A 106 -1.10 0.64 -1.93
CA GLN A 106 -1.44 1.00 -0.55
C GLN A 106 -1.63 2.51 -0.39
N VAL A 107 -2.69 3.02 -1.01
CA VAL A 107 -2.91 4.47 -1.17
C VAL A 107 -3.48 5.10 0.10
N VAL A 108 -2.75 6.09 0.62
CA VAL A 108 -3.26 7.14 1.51
C VAL A 108 -3.23 8.45 0.74
N TYR A 109 -4.34 9.18 0.71
CA TYR A 109 -4.42 10.38 -0.11
C TYR A 109 -4.62 11.68 0.69
N THR A 110 -4.06 12.76 0.16
CA THR A 110 -4.24 14.12 0.65
C THR A 110 -4.65 15.02 -0.51
N VAL A 111 -5.66 15.85 -0.32
CA VAL A 111 -6.15 16.77 -1.35
C VAL A 111 -5.97 18.21 -0.88
N ILE A 112 -5.30 19.00 -1.72
CA ILE A 112 -5.10 20.44 -1.52
C ILE A 112 -5.91 21.17 -2.60
N ASP A 113 -6.76 22.09 -2.17
CA ASP A 113 -7.63 22.86 -3.06
C ASP A 113 -6.89 23.98 -3.81
N ARG A 114 -7.62 24.70 -4.67
CA ARG A 114 -7.10 25.81 -5.49
C ARG A 114 -6.61 27.02 -4.69
N ASN A 115 -6.94 27.09 -3.41
CA ASN A 115 -6.55 28.15 -2.48
C ASN A 115 -5.38 27.71 -1.56
N ASN A 116 -4.71 26.59 -1.89
CA ASN A 116 -3.64 25.99 -1.09
C ASN A 116 -4.11 25.49 0.29
N LYS A 117 -5.41 25.21 0.48
CA LYS A 117 -5.95 24.64 1.72
C LYS A 117 -6.06 23.13 1.59
N THR A 118 -5.54 22.40 2.58
CA THR A 118 -5.78 20.96 2.71
C THR A 118 -7.25 20.71 3.05
N ILE A 119 -7.96 19.99 2.17
CA ILE A 119 -9.39 19.65 2.33
C ILE A 119 -9.61 18.17 2.65
N ALA A 120 -8.61 17.33 2.39
CA ALA A 120 -8.53 15.95 2.85
C ALA A 120 -7.09 15.68 3.26
N LEU A 121 -6.88 15.16 4.48
CA LEU A 121 -5.55 14.83 5.00
C LEU A 121 -5.49 13.34 5.29
N ASN A 122 -4.54 12.65 4.69
CA ASN A 122 -4.23 11.24 4.95
C ASN A 122 -5.45 10.31 5.02
N GLN A 123 -6.35 10.43 4.06
CA GLN A 123 -7.55 9.61 3.96
C GLN A 123 -7.23 8.24 3.35
N VAL A 124 -7.97 7.21 3.77
CA VAL A 124 -7.88 5.85 3.21
C VAL A 124 -9.28 5.39 2.81
N ALA A 125 -9.38 4.64 1.73
CA ALA A 125 -10.64 4.02 1.34
C ALA A 125 -10.95 2.79 2.22
N TYR A 126 -12.20 2.36 2.21
CA TYR A 126 -12.67 1.14 2.87
C TYR A 126 -13.31 0.20 1.84
N SER A 127 -13.12 -1.10 2.00
CA SER A 127 -13.72 -2.13 1.15
C SER A 127 -14.89 -2.80 1.89
N GLU A 128 -16.06 -2.18 1.78
CA GLU A 128 -17.29 -2.65 2.43
C GLU A 128 -17.89 -3.89 1.75
N ASP A 129 -17.63 -4.03 0.46
CA ASP A 129 -17.90 -5.22 -0.35
C ASP A 129 -17.11 -6.43 0.17
N GLU A 130 -15.80 -6.31 0.32
CA GLU A 130 -14.96 -7.41 0.80
C GLU A 130 -15.28 -7.77 2.25
N ARG A 131 -15.67 -6.81 3.09
CA ARG A 131 -16.19 -7.11 4.44
C ARG A 131 -17.37 -8.07 4.41
N GLN A 132 -18.33 -7.82 3.50
CA GLN A 132 -19.53 -8.65 3.37
C GLN A 132 -19.19 -10.04 2.83
N GLU A 133 -18.30 -10.13 1.84
CA GLU A 133 -17.87 -11.40 1.25
C GLU A 133 -17.11 -12.28 2.24
N LEU A 134 -16.25 -11.67 3.07
CA LEU A 134 -15.50 -12.37 4.12
C LEU A 134 -16.36 -12.68 5.36
N GLY A 135 -17.53 -12.06 5.49
CA GLY A 135 -18.40 -12.22 6.67
C GLY A 135 -17.77 -11.71 7.98
N GLN A 136 -16.85 -10.75 7.89
CA GLN A 136 -16.12 -10.21 9.03
C GLN A 136 -16.75 -8.92 9.60
N LYS A 137 -16.41 -8.59 10.85
CA LYS A 137 -16.90 -7.38 11.53
C LYS A 137 -16.11 -6.15 11.11
N ARG A 138 -14.78 -6.25 11.06
CA ARG A 138 -13.90 -5.17 10.61
C ARG A 138 -14.05 -4.93 9.11
N THR A 139 -14.17 -3.68 8.67
CA THR A 139 -14.05 -3.34 7.24
C THR A 139 -12.56 -3.30 6.84
N PRO A 140 -12.09 -4.09 5.86
CA PRO A 140 -10.75 -3.92 5.33
C PRO A 140 -10.53 -2.50 4.79
N LEU A 141 -9.34 -1.96 4.99
CA LEU A 141 -8.92 -0.78 4.25
C LEU A 141 -8.78 -1.14 2.76
N GLY A 142 -9.18 -0.23 1.88
CA GLY A 142 -9.07 -0.34 0.41
C GLY A 142 -7.64 -0.18 -0.13
N ILE A 143 -6.66 -0.59 0.68
CA ILE A 143 -5.25 -0.72 0.31
C ILE A 143 -4.97 -2.20 0.05
N ASP A 144 -4.15 -2.51 -0.95
CA ASP A 144 -4.09 -3.88 -1.47
C ASP A 144 -2.74 -4.57 -1.25
N MET A 145 -2.82 -5.86 -0.97
CA MET A 145 -1.73 -6.83 -1.07
C MET A 145 -2.01 -7.80 -2.21
N ALA A 146 -1.29 -7.65 -3.31
CA ALA A 146 -1.53 -8.37 -4.55
C ALA A 146 -0.79 -9.71 -4.61
N PRO A 147 -1.48 -10.82 -4.95
CA PRO A 147 -0.86 -12.06 -5.42
C PRO A 147 0.18 -11.83 -6.51
N VAL A 148 1.37 -12.43 -6.37
CA VAL A 148 2.45 -12.24 -7.35
C VAL A 148 3.27 -13.50 -7.59
N GLN A 149 3.57 -13.75 -8.86
CA GLN A 149 4.65 -14.63 -9.28
C GLN A 149 5.89 -13.78 -9.62
N PRO A 150 6.88 -13.64 -8.72
CA PRO A 150 8.01 -12.77 -8.96
C PRO A 150 9.09 -13.40 -9.85
N HIS A 151 9.95 -12.56 -10.43
CA HIS A 151 11.14 -12.98 -11.18
C HIS A 151 12.31 -13.44 -10.28
N SER A 152 12.02 -13.91 -9.07
CA SER A 152 12.99 -14.32 -8.04
C SER A 152 12.94 -15.82 -7.74
N VAL A 153 12.24 -16.60 -8.60
CA VAL A 153 12.10 -18.05 -8.48
C VAL A 153 13.44 -18.75 -8.68
N GLN A 154 13.85 -19.57 -7.71
CA GLN A 154 15.11 -20.30 -7.74
C GLN A 154 14.92 -21.78 -7.36
N ARG A 155 15.91 -22.62 -7.66
CA ARG A 155 15.88 -24.06 -7.34
C ARG A 155 15.79 -24.33 -5.84
N LYS A 156 16.43 -23.49 -5.00
CA LYS A 156 16.40 -23.62 -3.55
C LYS A 156 15.09 -23.05 -3.01
N ALA A 157 14.26 -23.90 -2.41
CA ALA A 157 13.07 -23.45 -1.70
C ALA A 157 13.44 -22.72 -0.39
N ARG A 158 12.55 -21.83 0.07
CA ARG A 158 12.63 -21.23 1.41
C ARG A 158 12.52 -22.29 2.50
N THR A 159 13.04 -21.99 3.70
CA THR A 159 13.00 -22.94 4.82
C THR A 159 11.59 -23.05 5.40
N CYS A 160 11.33 -24.10 6.19
CA CYS A 160 10.02 -24.29 6.81
C CYS A 160 9.68 -23.14 7.78
N GLU A 161 10.67 -22.64 8.50
CA GLU A 161 10.57 -21.56 9.47
C GLU A 161 10.21 -20.23 8.80
N SER A 162 10.66 -20.02 7.57
CA SER A 162 10.33 -18.82 6.79
C SER A 162 8.82 -18.72 6.52
N CYS A 163 8.07 -19.85 6.48
CA CYS A 163 6.61 -19.85 6.36
C CYS A 163 5.89 -20.04 7.71
N HIS A 164 6.32 -21.02 8.52
CA HIS A 164 5.59 -21.46 9.71
C HIS A 164 6.01 -20.78 11.01
N ASN A 165 7.12 -20.04 11.02
CA ASN A 165 7.64 -19.36 12.20
C ASN A 165 8.03 -17.90 11.90
N ASN A 166 7.39 -17.31 10.89
CA ASN A 166 7.59 -15.92 10.52
C ASN A 166 6.23 -15.20 10.53
N PRO A 167 5.99 -14.29 11.51
CA PRO A 167 4.73 -13.56 11.61
C PRO A 167 4.36 -12.81 10.34
N LYS A 168 5.35 -12.26 9.63
CA LYS A 168 5.13 -11.53 8.38
C LYS A 168 4.61 -12.47 7.29
N ALA A 169 5.23 -13.64 7.12
CA ALA A 169 4.77 -14.62 6.14
C ALA A 169 3.36 -15.12 6.42
N MET A 170 2.99 -15.21 7.70
CA MET A 170 1.65 -15.60 8.16
C MET A 170 0.62 -14.46 8.11
N GLY A 171 1.03 -13.24 7.71
CA GLY A 171 0.12 -12.10 7.57
C GLY A 171 -0.06 -11.21 8.81
N TYR A 172 0.64 -11.50 9.90
CA TYR A 172 0.60 -10.69 11.14
C TYR A 172 1.52 -9.47 11.11
N GLY A 173 2.14 -9.18 9.96
CA GLY A 173 3.05 -8.05 9.78
C GLY A 173 4.48 -8.29 10.28
N ILE A 174 5.37 -7.33 9.97
CA ILE A 174 6.79 -7.37 10.34
C ILE A 174 6.91 -7.40 11.87
N ALA A 175 7.66 -8.39 12.37
CA ALA A 175 7.82 -8.65 13.81
C ALA A 175 6.47 -8.80 14.56
N GLY A 176 5.42 -9.28 13.89
CA GLY A 176 4.08 -9.42 14.48
C GLY A 176 3.31 -8.10 14.58
N GLY A 177 3.59 -7.16 13.67
CA GLY A 177 2.83 -5.92 13.53
C GLY A 177 3.32 -4.78 14.43
N VAL A 178 4.43 -4.99 15.15
CA VAL A 178 5.03 -3.95 16.01
C VAL A 178 5.88 -2.94 15.24
N PHE A 179 6.20 -3.23 13.98
CA PHE A 179 6.95 -2.31 13.14
C PHE A 179 6.09 -1.08 12.79
N GLN A 180 6.62 0.13 13.04
CA GLN A 180 5.96 1.40 12.71
C GLN A 180 4.46 1.52 13.12
N ALA A 181 4.05 0.96 14.26
CA ALA A 181 2.64 0.91 14.67
C ALA A 181 2.00 2.26 15.08
N ARG A 182 2.69 3.40 14.90
CA ARG A 182 2.25 4.72 15.38
C ARG A 182 1.59 5.58 14.30
N TYR A 183 1.06 4.96 13.24
CA TYR A 183 0.43 5.72 12.14
C TYR A 183 -0.79 6.51 12.59
N THR A 184 -1.52 6.08 13.63
CA THR A 184 -2.69 6.81 14.14
C THR A 184 -2.34 8.03 15.00
N GLU A 185 -1.06 8.30 15.21
CA GLU A 185 -0.54 9.41 16.02
C GLU A 185 0.21 10.43 15.16
N ASP A 186 0.11 11.70 15.53
CA ASP A 186 1.00 12.71 14.94
C ASP A 186 2.39 12.54 15.53
N ILE A 187 3.40 12.46 14.68
CA ILE A 187 4.80 12.42 15.09
C ILE A 187 5.33 13.84 15.15
N VAL A 188 5.80 14.20 16.33
CA VAL A 188 6.43 15.48 16.63
C VAL A 188 7.86 15.20 17.07
N GLU A 189 8.81 15.76 16.33
CA GLU A 189 10.23 15.76 16.67
C GLU A 189 10.59 17.14 17.24
N ASP A 190 10.64 17.22 18.57
CA ASP A 190 10.95 18.44 19.33
C ASP A 190 11.51 18.06 20.72
N LEU A 191 11.82 19.05 21.58
CA LEU A 191 12.18 18.80 22.98
C LEU A 191 11.04 18.06 23.68
N ILE A 192 11.31 16.86 24.18
CA ILE A 192 10.35 16.01 24.88
C ILE A 192 10.59 15.99 26.38
N ASP A 193 9.51 15.93 27.16
CA ASP A 193 9.57 15.62 28.58
C ASP A 193 9.87 14.12 28.75
N GLN A 194 10.99 13.80 29.40
CA GLN A 194 11.45 12.41 29.51
C GLN A 194 10.53 11.50 30.33
N LYS A 195 9.68 12.05 31.22
CA LYS A 195 8.77 11.25 32.06
C LYS A 195 7.48 10.92 31.33
N THR A 196 7.01 11.84 30.49
CA THR A 196 5.69 11.74 29.83
C THR A 196 5.78 11.41 28.34
N GLY A 197 6.95 11.58 27.73
CA GLY A 197 7.18 11.40 26.28
C GLY A 197 6.48 12.46 25.41
N LYS A 198 5.95 13.53 26.00
CA LYS A 198 5.21 14.59 25.29
C LYS A 198 6.13 15.75 24.91
N PRO A 199 5.84 16.47 23.81
CA PRO A 199 6.54 17.71 23.50
C PRO A 199 6.43 18.73 24.66
N ILE A 200 7.55 19.31 25.05
CA ILE A 200 7.63 20.41 26.04
C ILE A 200 6.98 21.69 25.49
N PRO A 201 7.19 22.09 24.21
CA PRO A 201 6.49 23.24 23.66
C PRO A 201 4.98 23.03 23.67
N LYS A 202 4.24 24.09 24.00
CA LYS A 202 2.78 24.07 23.97
C LYS A 202 2.27 23.77 22.55
N PRO A 203 1.08 23.13 22.40
CA PRO A 203 0.44 22.98 21.10
C PRO A 203 0.37 24.32 20.33
N GLY A 204 0.77 24.29 19.05
CA GLY A 204 0.91 25.48 18.21
C GLY A 204 2.32 26.09 18.18
N ASN A 205 3.19 25.74 19.14
CA ASN A 205 4.59 26.17 19.17
C ASN A 205 5.56 25.11 18.61
N TYR A 206 5.05 23.97 18.15
CA TYR A 206 5.81 22.95 17.43
C TYR A 206 5.12 22.64 16.10
N LYS A 207 5.87 22.04 15.17
CA LYS A 207 5.33 21.54 13.91
C LYS A 207 5.14 20.03 14.00
N ILE A 208 4.13 19.52 13.32
CA ILE A 208 3.96 18.08 13.11
C ILE A 208 4.86 17.71 11.93
N GLN A 209 5.76 16.74 12.12
CA GLN A 209 6.66 16.26 11.08
C GLN A 209 6.01 15.17 10.25
N ILE A 210 5.24 14.27 10.89
CA ILE A 210 4.47 13.24 10.21
C ILE A 210 3.06 13.28 10.76
N SER A 211 2.10 13.68 9.93
CA SER A 211 0.69 13.68 10.31
C SER A 211 0.16 12.25 10.37
N ARG A 212 -0.74 12.00 11.33
CA ARG A 212 -1.39 10.70 11.47
C ARG A 212 -2.20 10.29 10.23
N ILE A 213 -2.39 8.99 10.10
CA ILE A 213 -3.31 8.31 9.20
C ILE A 213 -4.31 7.61 10.14
N ALA A 214 -5.48 8.24 10.34
CA ALA A 214 -6.38 7.87 11.44
C ALA A 214 -6.85 6.42 11.39
N ASP A 215 -7.02 5.90 10.18
CA ASP A 215 -7.64 4.58 9.94
C ASP A 215 -6.61 3.44 9.85
N LEU A 216 -5.31 3.75 9.86
CA LEU A 216 -4.23 2.78 9.75
C LEU A 216 -3.70 2.39 11.15
N ASP A 217 -4.47 1.60 11.88
CA ASP A 217 -4.12 1.08 13.22
C ASP A 217 -3.24 -0.19 13.19
N PHE A 218 -2.53 -0.43 12.09
CA PHE A 218 -1.68 -1.60 11.88
C PHE A 218 -0.46 -1.27 11.00
N ASP A 219 0.57 -2.11 11.06
CA ASP A 219 1.72 -2.03 10.14
C ASP A 219 1.31 -2.36 8.70
N TRP A 220 1.85 -1.64 7.70
CA TRP A 220 1.52 -1.85 6.27
C TRP A 220 1.64 -3.29 5.78
N SER A 221 2.48 -4.12 6.39
CA SER A 221 2.63 -5.52 6.00
C SER A 221 1.64 -6.48 6.67
N THR A 222 0.80 -5.98 7.57
CA THR A 222 -0.21 -6.75 8.29
C THR A 222 -1.44 -6.92 7.43
N ILE A 223 -1.81 -8.16 7.11
CA ILE A 223 -3.08 -8.49 6.44
C ILE A 223 -4.08 -9.14 7.39
N ILE A 224 -3.64 -9.69 8.53
CA ILE A 224 -4.49 -10.27 9.57
C ILE A 224 -4.20 -9.59 10.91
N LYS A 225 -5.24 -9.08 11.57
CA LYS A 225 -5.19 -8.57 12.95
C LYS A 225 -6.44 -9.03 13.69
N ASP A 226 -6.28 -9.53 14.90
CA ASP A 226 -7.39 -10.03 15.74
C ASP A 226 -8.28 -11.09 15.05
N GLY A 227 -7.68 -11.86 14.13
CA GLY A 227 -8.36 -12.91 13.36
C GLY A 227 -9.16 -12.43 12.15
N GLU A 228 -9.12 -11.13 11.83
CA GLU A 228 -9.82 -10.55 10.68
C GLU A 228 -8.85 -9.93 9.67
N GLN A 229 -9.26 -9.90 8.40
CA GLN A 229 -8.47 -9.29 7.35
C GLN A 229 -8.53 -7.76 7.48
N VAL A 230 -7.39 -7.07 7.49
CA VAL A 230 -7.34 -5.61 7.76
C VAL A 230 -7.22 -4.74 6.51
N GLN A 231 -6.81 -5.33 5.40
CA GLN A 231 -6.65 -4.66 4.11
C GLN A 231 -6.94 -5.66 2.98
N THR A 232 -7.24 -5.17 1.78
CA THR A 232 -7.65 -6.07 0.68
C THR A 232 -6.51 -6.99 0.27
N VAL A 233 -6.86 -8.21 -0.16
CA VAL A 233 -5.88 -9.17 -0.71
C VAL A 233 -6.36 -9.63 -2.06
N GLY A 234 -5.79 -9.09 -3.13
CA GLY A 234 -6.11 -9.52 -4.48
C GLY A 234 -7.59 -9.32 -4.83
N THR A 235 -8.16 -8.18 -4.42
CA THR A 235 -9.59 -7.77 -4.48
C THR A 235 -10.32 -8.01 -5.82
N HIS A 236 -9.58 -8.34 -6.88
CA HIS A 236 -10.10 -8.63 -8.20
C HIS A 236 -10.65 -10.06 -8.34
N TRP A 237 -10.36 -10.96 -7.38
CA TRP A 237 -10.69 -12.39 -7.50
C TRP A 237 -11.44 -12.92 -6.28
N PRO A 238 -12.57 -13.65 -6.46
CA PRO A 238 -13.41 -14.11 -5.35
C PRO A 238 -12.75 -15.08 -4.36
N LEU A 239 -11.68 -15.77 -4.76
CA LEU A 239 -10.98 -16.70 -3.88
C LEU A 239 -9.81 -16.06 -3.13
N SER A 240 -9.36 -14.87 -3.54
CA SER A 240 -8.25 -14.21 -2.89
C SER A 240 -8.66 -13.75 -1.49
N ARG A 241 -7.75 -13.92 -0.54
CA ARG A 241 -7.93 -13.51 0.86
C ARG A 241 -6.64 -13.72 1.64
N SER A 242 -6.59 -13.21 2.87
CA SER A 242 -5.59 -13.63 3.85
C SER A 242 -5.64 -15.14 4.13
N LEU A 243 -4.57 -15.68 4.72
CA LEU A 243 -4.44 -17.10 5.08
C LEU A 243 -5.52 -17.57 6.07
#